data_AF-A0A968NEQ3-F1
#
_entry.id   AF-A0A968NEQ3-F1
#
_cell.length_a   1.000
_cell.length_b   1.000
_cell.length_c   1.000
_cell.angle_alpha   90.00
_cell.angle_beta   90.00
_cell.angle_gamma   90.00
#
_symmetry.space_group_name_H-M   'P 1'
#
loop_
_entity.id
_entity.type
_entity.pdbx_description
1 polymer ?
#
loop_
_entity_poly.entity_id
_entity_poly.type
_entity_poly.pdbx_seq_one_letter_code
_entity_poly.pdbx_strand_id
1 'polypeptide(L)' 'MLTLDAIIVYMERSIAEDVLAGNKLGLKHTQTAAGVIMAAAEAVKDGATAARFRSVAAQAANKLEDVERAEERA' A
#
# COMPACT_ATOMS: atom_id res chain seq x y z
N MET A 1 -15.11 -13.81 8.37
CA MET A 1 -15.41 -13.04 7.14
C MET A 1 -14.32 -11.99 6.98
N LEU A 2 -13.69 -11.89 5.82
CA LEU A 2 -12.66 -10.89 5.55
C LEU A 2 -13.33 -9.54 5.24
N THR A 3 -12.88 -8.45 5.87
CA THR A 3 -13.44 -7.10 5.69
C THR A 3 -12.42 -6.16 5.07
N LEU A 4 -12.88 -5.04 4.51
CA LEU A 4 -12.00 -4.00 3.99
C LEU A 4 -11.07 -3.42 5.07
N ASP A 5 -11.58 -3.23 6.29
CA ASP A 5 -10.78 -2.77 7.43
C ASP A 5 -9.65 -3.76 7.76
N ALA A 6 -9.96 -5.06 7.77
CA ALA A 6 -8.96 -6.09 8.02
C ALA A 6 -7.89 -6.14 6.91
N ILE A 7 -8.28 -5.91 5.66
CA ILE A 7 -7.34 -5.83 4.53
C ILE A 7 -6.42 -4.62 4.68
N ILE A 8 -6.96 -3.44 5.04
CA ILE A 8 -6.17 -2.23 5.24
C ILE A 8 -5.14 -2.44 6.36
N VAL A 9 -5.58 -2.91 7.52
CA VAL A 9 -4.68 -3.18 8.66
C VAL A 9 -3.57 -4.18 8.28
N TYR A 10 -3.92 -5.21 7.50
CA TYR A 10 -2.93 -6.16 6.99
C TYR A 10 -1.91 -5.48 6.07
N MET A 11 -2.37 -4.68 5.10
CA MET A 11 -1.49 -3.96 4.16
C MET A 11 -0.57 -2.96 4.89
N GLU A 12 -1.08 -2.23 5.87
CA GLU A 12 -0.28 -1.31 6.70
C GLU A 12 0.83 -2.05 7.45
N ARG A 13 0.52 -3.23 8.01
CA ARG A 13 1.52 -4.08 8.65
C ARG A 13 2.55 -4.59 7.65
N SER A 14 2.11 -5.07 6.48
CA SER A 14 3.02 -5.56 5.44
C SER A 14 3.96 -4.46 4.93
N ILE A 15 3.49 -3.22 4.78
CA ILE A 15 4.36 -2.07 4.47
C ILE A 15 5.44 -1.90 5.52
N ALA A 16 5.09 -1.95 6.81
CA ALA A 16 6.06 -1.80 7.88
C ALA A 16 7.11 -2.93 7.89
N GLU A 17 6.68 -4.17 7.68
CA GLU A 17 7.56 -5.34 7.57
C GLU A 17 8.50 -5.22 6.37
N ASP A 18 7.97 -4.86 5.19
CA ASP A 18 8.75 -4.72 3.97
C ASP A 18 9.77 -3.57 4.03
N VAL A 19 9.44 -2.46 4.70
CA VAL A 19 10.40 -1.37 4.95
C VAL A 19 11.58 -1.87 5.78
N LEU A 20 11.32 -2.58 6.88
CA LEU A 20 12.38 -3.10 7.75
C LEU A 20 13.27 -4.13 7.03
N ALA A 21 12.68 -4.89 6.11
CA ALA A 21 13.39 -5.89 5.31
C ALA A 21 14.09 -5.29 4.07
N GLY A 22 13.90 -4.01 3.75
CA GLY A 22 14.33 -3.43 2.47
C GLY A 22 13.65 -4.08 1.25
N ASN A 23 12.47 -4.69 1.43
CA ASN A 23 11.77 -5.45 0.41
C ASN A 23 11.00 -4.52 -0.55
N LYS A 24 11.71 -3.94 -1.52
CA LYS A 24 11.15 -3.06 -2.55
C LYS A 24 10.00 -3.70 -3.35
N LEU A 25 10.11 -4.99 -3.65
CA LEU A 25 9.08 -5.70 -4.41
C LEU A 25 7.79 -5.86 -3.59
N GLY A 26 7.90 -6.13 -2.29
CA GLY A 26 6.75 -6.19 -1.37
C GLY A 26 6.00 -4.86 -1.29
N LEU A 27 6.73 -3.74 -1.18
CA LEU A 27 6.15 -2.40 -1.21
C LEU A 27 5.41 -2.12 -2.53
N LYS A 28 6.01 -2.48 -3.67
CA LYS A 28 5.39 -2.34 -4.99
C LYS A 28 4.13 -3.21 -5.16
N HIS A 29 4.16 -4.44 -4.64
CA HIS A 29 2.98 -5.30 -4.63
C HIS A 29 1.85 -4.70 -3.81
N THR A 30 2.15 -4.17 -2.62
CA THR A 30 1.14 -3.55 -1.76
C THR A 30 0.52 -2.32 -2.42
N GLN A 31 1.35 -1.45 -3.02
CA GLN A 31 0.88 -0.30 -3.80
C GLN A 31 -0.06 -0.74 -4.93
N THR A 32 0.32 -1.77 -5.69
CA THR A 32 -0.48 -2.26 -6.83
C THR A 32 -1.81 -2.85 -6.35
N ALA A 33 -1.79 -3.68 -5.31
CA ALA A 33 -3.00 -4.29 -4.76
C ALA A 33 -3.98 -3.24 -4.21
N ALA A 34 -3.47 -2.25 -3.46
CA ALA A 34 -4.30 -1.14 -2.98
C ALA A 34 -4.88 -0.32 -4.14
N GLY A 35 -4.11 -0.08 -5.21
CA GLY A 35 -4.59 0.58 -6.43
C GLY A 35 -5.71 -0.17 -7.14
N VAL A 36 -5.65 -1.50 -7.21
CA VAL A 36 -6.72 -2.33 -7.80
C VAL A 36 -8.02 -2.19 -7.00
N ILE A 37 -7.95 -2.26 -5.66
CA ILE A 37 -9.13 -2.12 -4.81
C ILE A 37 -9.71 -0.71 -4.89
N MET A 38 -8.86 0.31 -4.93
CA MET A 38 -9.28 1.70 -5.16
C MET A 38 -10.07 1.83 -6.46
N ALA A 39 -9.56 1.31 -7.58
CA ALA A 39 -10.25 1.36 -8.86
C ALA A 39 -11.60 0.61 -8.83
N ALA A 40 -11.66 -0.53 -8.14
CA ALA A 40 -12.90 -1.29 -7.96
C ALA A 40 -13.94 -0.50 -7.14
N ALA A 41 -13.51 0.20 -6.08
CA ALA A 41 -14.38 1.05 -5.27
C ALA A 41 -14.89 2.27 -6.06
N GLU A 42 -14.04 2.89 -6.87
CA GLU A 42 -14.42 3.99 -7.76
C GLU A 42 -15.49 3.55 -8.79
N ALA A 43 -15.36 2.35 -9.35
CA ALA A 43 -16.31 1.81 -10.32
C ALA A 43 -17.74 1.64 -9.76
N VAL A 44 -17.87 1.40 -8.45
CA VAL A 44 -19.16 1.29 -7.76
C VAL A 44 -19.56 2.57 -7.02
N LYS A 45 -18.85 3.68 -7.25
CA LYS A 45 -19.06 4.99 -6.62
C LYS A 45 -18.91 4.99 -5.09
N ASP A 46 -18.15 4.05 -4.54
CA ASP A 46 -17.75 4.05 -3.13
C ASP A 46 -16.50 4.92 -2.93
N GLY A 47 -16.73 6.23 -2.85
CA GLY A 47 -15.65 7.20 -2.66
C GLY A 47 -14.92 7.07 -1.32
N ALA A 48 -15.60 6.58 -0.27
CA ALA A 48 -15.00 6.41 1.05
C ALA A 48 -13.95 5.29 1.04
N THR A 49 -14.30 4.13 0.48
CA THR A 49 -13.35 3.02 0.31
C THR A 49 -12.22 3.41 -0.64
N ALA A 50 -12.52 4.06 -1.76
CA ALA A 50 -11.50 4.51 -2.71
C ALA A 50 -10.46 5.43 -2.05
N ALA A 51 -10.89 6.41 -1.25
CA ALA A 51 -9.98 7.32 -0.55
C ALA A 51 -9.05 6.58 0.45
N ARG A 52 -9.57 5.58 1.15
CA ARG A 52 -8.79 4.80 2.12
C ARG A 52 -7.70 3.97 1.43
N PHE A 53 -8.04 3.27 0.35
CA PHE A 53 -7.04 2.49 -0.40
C PHE A 53 -6.06 3.37 -1.17
N ARG A 54 -6.46 4.57 -1.58
CA ARG A 54 -5.54 5.59 -2.11
C ARG A 54 -4.45 5.96 -1.11
N SER A 55 -4.83 6.14 0.16
CA SER A 55 -3.88 6.44 1.24
C SER A 55 -2.87 5.30 1.43
N VAL A 56 -3.33 4.05 1.43
CA VAL A 56 -2.46 2.86 1.55
C VAL A 56 -1.50 2.77 0.35
N ALA A 57 -2.00 2.98 -0.87
CA ALA A 57 -1.16 2.94 -2.07
C ALA A 57 -0.08 4.03 -2.04
N ALA A 58 -0.44 5.26 -1.64
CA ALA A 58 0.49 6.36 -1.52
C ALA A 58 1.54 6.10 -0.42
N GLN A 59 1.14 5.53 0.71
CA GLN A 59 2.06 5.16 1.79
C GLN A 59 3.09 4.13 1.32
N ALA A 60 2.67 3.07 0.62
CA ALA A 60 3.57 2.08 0.07
C ALA A 60 4.55 2.69 -0.95
N ALA A 61 4.08 3.57 -1.83
CA ALA A 61 4.91 4.26 -2.82
C ALA A 61 5.98 5.16 -2.16
N ASN A 62 5.58 5.97 -1.17
CA ASN A 62 6.51 6.83 -0.44
C ASN A 62 7.58 6.00 0.28
N LYS A 63 7.18 4.87 0.87
CA LYS A 63 8.13 3.97 1.55
C LYS A 63 9.06 3.25 0.61
N LEU A 64 8.62 2.91 -0.59
CA LEU A 64 9.50 2.37 -1.63
C LEU A 64 10.59 3.39 -1.98
N GLU A 65 10.21 4.64 -2.20
CA GLU A 65 11.16 5.72 -2.49
C GLU A 65 12.14 5.96 -1.33
N ASP A 66 11.67 5.93 -0.08
CA ASP A 66 12.53 6.04 1.11
C ASP A 66 13.59 4.93 1.14
N VAL A 67 13.20 3.68 0.84
CA VAL A 67 14.11 2.52 0.80
C VAL A 67 15.12 2.65 -0.34
N GLU A 68 14.67 3.04 -1.54
CA GLU A 68 15.54 3.25 -2.70
C GLU A 68 16.60 4.35 -2.43
N ARG A 69 16.18 5.48 -1.83
CA ARG A 69 17.10 6.56 -1.46
C ARG A 69 18.08 6.17 -0.35
N ALA A 70 17.72 5.24 0.53
CA ALA A 70 18.60 4.77 1.60
C ALA A 70 19.74 3.89 1.03
N GLU A 71 19.45 3.07 0.02
CA GLU A 71 20.45 2.25 -0.68
C GLU A 71 21.46 3.11 -1.45
N GLU A 72 21.03 4.20 -2.09
CA GLU A 72 21.92 5.10 -2.83
C GLU A 72 22.95 5.84 -1.95
N ARG A 73 22.68 5.91 -0.64
CA ARG A 73 23.52 6.62 0.34
C ARG A 73 24.46 5.70 1.13
N ALA A 74 24.29 4.39 1.01
CA ALA A 74 25.08 3.38 1.71
C ALA A 74 26.32 2.97 0.89
#